data_AF-A0A916PVD9-F1
#
_entry.id   AF-A0A916PVD9-F1
#
_cell.length_a   1.000
_cell.length_b   1.000
_cell.length_c   1.000
_cell.angle_alpha   90.00
_cell.angle_beta   90.00
_cell.angle_gamma   90.00
#
_symmetry.space_group_name_H-M   'P 1'
#
loop_
_entity.id
_entity.type
_entity.pdbx_description
1 polymer ?
#
loop_
_entity_poly.entity_id
_entity_poly.type
_entity_poly.pdbx_seq_one_letter_code
_entity_poly.pdbx_strand_id
1 'polypeptide(L)' 'MVTLEDAILTVNQLSIEQREMLLEIVKNQMIEARREEIAQDAKEAIAAFYRGELKPQPIEEIISELQTTLAED' A
#
# COMPACT_ATOMS: atom_id res chain seq x y z
N MET A 1 -18.19 12.68 -10.36
CA MET A 1 -16.91 12.72 -9.63
C MET A 1 -17.13 13.60 -8.41
N VAL A 2 -16.94 13.06 -7.21
CA VAL A 2 -17.02 13.84 -5.98
C VAL A 2 -15.65 14.47 -5.76
N THR A 3 -15.57 15.77 -5.47
CA THR A 3 -14.29 16.40 -5.15
C THR A 3 -13.90 16.12 -3.69
N LEU A 4 -12.62 16.29 -3.35
CA LEU A 4 -12.18 16.17 -1.96
C LEU A 4 -12.92 17.16 -1.05
N GLU A 5 -13.15 18.38 -1.54
CA GLU A 5 -13.93 19.42 -0.86
C GLU A 5 -15.35 18.94 -0.53
N ASP A 6 -16.06 18.37 -1.51
CA ASP A 6 -17.41 17.84 -1.34
C ASP A 6 -17.45 16.68 -0.33
N ALA A 7 -16.43 15.83 -0.35
CA ALA A 7 -16.30 14.72 0.59
C ALA A 7 -16.12 15.23 2.03
N ILE A 8 -15.27 16.23 2.24
CA ILE A 8 -15.05 16.85 3.55
C ILE A 8 -16.35 17.48 4.08
N LEU A 9 -17.07 18.22 3.24
CA LEU A 9 -18.36 18.81 3.61
C LEU A 9 -19.38 17.75 4.02
N THR A 10 -19.39 16.61 3.33
CA THR A 10 -20.29 15.48 3.63
C THR A 10 -19.92 14.80 4.95
N VAL A 11 -18.63 14.53 5.18
CA VAL A 11 -18.14 13.97 6.45
C VAL A 11 -18.43 14.91 7.62
N ASN A 12 -18.38 16.23 7.38
CA ASN A 12 -18.72 17.25 8.36
C ASN A 12 -20.21 17.28 8.75
N GLN A 13 -21.08 16.55 8.08
CA GLN A 13 -22.49 16.39 8.50
C GLN A 13 -22.68 15.23 9.49
N LEU A 14 -21.71 14.33 9.61
CA LEU A 14 -21.74 13.21 10.55
C LEU A 14 -21.50 13.68 11.99
N SER A 15 -22.04 12.94 12.96
CA SER A 15 -21.69 13.12 14.38
C SER A 15 -20.22 12.79 14.62
N ILE A 16 -19.66 13.22 15.76
CA ILE A 16 -18.25 12.98 16.08
C ILE A 16 -17.97 11.47 16.10
N GLU A 17 -18.84 10.69 16.74
CA GLU A 17 -18.72 9.24 16.85
C GLU A 17 -18.74 8.57 15.47
N GLN A 18 -19.62 9.03 14.58
CA GLN A 18 -19.71 8.52 13.21
C GLN A 18 -18.47 8.87 12.37
N ARG A 19 -17.84 10.02 12.59
CA ARG A 19 -16.58 10.39 11.92
C ARG A 19 -15.43 9.52 12.39
N GLU A 20 -15.36 9.21 13.69
CA GLU A 20 -14.35 8.29 14.24
C GLU A 20 -14.51 6.89 13.65
N MET A 21 -15.74 6.37 13.58
CA MET A 21 -16.02 5.09 12.92
C MET A 21 -15.64 5.12 11.44
N LEU A 22 -15.96 6.19 10.72
CA LEU A 22 -15.59 6.34 9.31
C LEU A 22 -14.07 6.33 9.12
N LEU A 23 -13.33 7.02 9.99
CA LEU A 23 -11.88 7.05 9.96
C LEU A 23 -11.29 5.64 10.09
N GLU A 24 -11.79 4.83 11.01
CA GLU A 24 -11.35 3.44 11.18
C GLU A 24 -11.66 2.59 9.94
N ILE A 25 -12.85 2.72 9.37
CA ILE A 25 -13.25 1.99 8.17
C ILE A 25 -12.32 2.33 7.00
N VAL A 26 -12.13 3.62 6.72
CA VAL A 26 -11.29 4.07 5.60
C VAL A 26 -9.84 3.63 5.81
N LYS A 27 -9.32 3.74 7.04
CA LYS A 27 -7.97 3.25 7.38
C LYS A 27 -7.83 1.75 7.11
N ASN A 28 -8.81 0.94 7.53
CA ASN A 28 -8.78 -0.50 7.28
C ASN A 28 -8.85 -0.81 5.78
N GLN A 29 -9.69 -0.12 5.03
CA GLN A 29 -9.75 -0.27 3.57
C GLN A 29 -8.42 0.06 2.89
N MET A 30 -7.73 1.12 3.32
CA MET A 30 -6.40 1.45 2.79
C MET A 30 -5.37 0.36 3.11
N ILE A 31 -5.42 -0.22 4.31
CA ILE A 31 -4.55 -1.34 4.69
C ILE A 31 -4.82 -2.55 3.81
N GLU A 32 -6.09 -2.92 3.58
CA GLU A 32 -6.42 -4.06 2.73
C GLU A 32 -6.04 -3.81 1.27
N ALA A 33 -6.27 -2.62 0.72
CA ALA A 33 -5.83 -2.26 -0.62
C ALA A 33 -4.29 -2.39 -0.77
N ARG A 34 -3.54 -1.94 0.24
CA ARG A 34 -2.07 -2.08 0.25
C ARG A 34 -1.64 -3.54 0.36
N ARG A 35 -2.37 -4.38 1.10
CA ARG A 35 -2.10 -5.82 1.17
C ARG A 35 -2.36 -6.51 -0.18
N GLU A 36 -3.41 -6.13 -0.88
CA GLU A 36 -3.72 -6.64 -2.22
C GLU A 36 -2.63 -6.26 -3.23
N GLU A 37 -2.17 -5.00 -3.20
CA GLU A 37 -1.03 -4.51 -4.01
C GLU A 37 0.22 -5.38 -3.76
N ILE A 38 0.65 -5.51 -2.50
CA ILE A 38 1.82 -6.31 -2.12
C ILE A 38 1.66 -7.78 -2.55
N ALA A 39 0.47 -8.35 -2.40
CA ALA A 39 0.20 -9.73 -2.78
C ALA A 39 0.27 -9.92 -4.30
N GLN A 40 -0.15 -8.93 -5.08
CA GLN A 40 -0.05 -8.95 -6.53
C GLN A 40 1.41 -8.83 -6.98
N ASP A 41 2.15 -7.86 -6.43
CA ASP A 41 3.57 -7.66 -6.71
C ASP A 41 4.39 -8.93 -6.41
N ALA A 42 4.12 -9.57 -5.27
CA ALA A 42 4.78 -10.82 -4.90
C ALA A 42 4.50 -11.95 -5.90
N LYS A 43 3.26 -12.10 -6.38
CA LYS A 43 2.92 -13.11 -7.40
C LYS A 43 3.65 -12.84 -8.72
N GLU A 44 3.71 -11.58 -9.14
CA GLU A 44 4.40 -11.18 -10.36
C GLU A 44 5.90 -11.42 -10.27
N ALA A 45 6.53 -11.05 -9.15
CA ALA A 45 7.95 -11.29 -8.90
C ALA A 45 8.28 -12.79 -8.89
N ILE A 46 7.49 -13.62 -8.21
CA ILE A 46 7.68 -15.07 -8.19
C ILE A 46 7.55 -15.65 -9.61
N ALA A 47 6.55 -15.22 -10.38
CA ALA A 47 6.37 -15.68 -11.75
C ALA A 47 7.54 -15.27 -12.67
N ALA A 48 8.05 -14.04 -12.54
CA ALA A 48 9.20 -13.54 -13.28
C ALA A 48 10.49 -14.32 -12.94
N PHE A 49 10.69 -14.66 -11.67
CA PHE A 49 11.79 -15.51 -11.23
C PHE A 49 11.73 -16.90 -11.89
N TYR A 50 10.56 -17.56 -11.88
CA TYR A 50 10.41 -18.87 -12.53
C TYR A 50 10.53 -18.81 -14.06
N ARG A 51 10.26 -17.66 -14.70
CA ARG A 51 10.52 -17.43 -16.12
C ARG A 51 12.01 -17.13 -16.43
N GLY A 52 12.85 -16.96 -15.41
CA GLY A 52 14.26 -16.61 -15.55
C GLY A 52 14.52 -15.13 -15.85
N GLU A 53 13.51 -14.28 -15.70
CA GLU A 53 13.62 -12.82 -15.88
C GLU A 53 14.33 -12.16 -14.69
N LEU A 54 14.22 -12.77 -13.51
CA LEU A 54 14.94 -12.37 -12.30
C LEU A 54 16.05 -13.37 -11.99
N LYS A 55 17.23 -12.87 -11.64
CA LYS A 55 18.37 -13.71 -11.24
C LYS A 55 18.35 -13.95 -9.73
N PRO A 56 18.74 -15.15 -9.27
CA PRO A 56 18.96 -15.36 -7.84
C PRO A 56 20.11 -14.48 -7.35
N GLN A 57 19.93 -13.85 -6.19
CA GLN A 57 20.92 -13.02 -5.52
C GLN A 57 21.00 -13.39 -4.03
N PRO A 58 22.17 -13.22 -3.39
CA PRO A 58 22.29 -13.35 -1.94
C PRO A 58 21.37 -12.36 -1.22
N ILE A 59 20.76 -12.81 -0.13
CA ILE A 59 19.80 -11.98 0.62
C ILE A 59 20.48 -10.76 1.26
N GLU A 60 21.77 -10.87 1.60
CA GLU A 60 22.57 -9.79 2.17
C GLU A 60 22.75 -8.64 1.17
N GLU A 61 22.96 -8.96 -0.11
CA GLU A 61 23.09 -7.96 -1.18
C GLU A 61 21.74 -7.25 -1.40
N ILE A 62 20.64 -8.01 -1.44
CA ILE A 62 19.28 -7.45 -1.58
C ILE A 62 18.95 -6.50 -0.40
N ILE A 63 19.25 -6.92 0.84
CA ILE A 63 18.99 -6.09 2.02
C ILE A 63 19.83 -4.82 1.99
N SER A 64 21.11 -4.92 1.61
CA SER A 64 21.98 -3.75 1.51
C SER A 64 21.48 -2.76 0.47
N GLU A 65 21.07 -3.23 -0.71
CA GLU A 65 20.50 -2.40 -1.77
C GLU A 65 19.23 -1.69 -1.31
N LEU A 66 18.29 -2.44 -0.72
CA LEU A 66 17.04 -1.89 -0.19
C LEU A 66 17.27 -0.80 0.87
N GLN A 67 18.23 -1.01 1.78
CA GLN A 67 18.57 -0.02 2.80
C GLN A 67 19.15 1.26 2.21
N THR A 68 19.98 1.14 1.16
CA THR A 68 20.52 2.30 0.45
C THR A 68 19.41 3.07 -0.26
N THR A 69 18.55 2.39 -1.03
CA THR A 69 17.46 3.06 -1.75
C THR A 69 16.49 3.78 -0.81
N LEU A 70 16.13 3.16 0.33
CA LEU A 70 15.22 3.77 1.32
C LEU A 70 15.84 4.96 2.08
N ALA A 71 17.15 5.14 2.04
CA ALA A 71 17.85 6.25 2.67
C ALA A 71 18.08 7.45 1.72
N GLU A 72 17.87 7.27 0.41
CA GLU A 72 18.06 8.28 -0.62
C GLU A 72 16.77 9.05 -0.98
N ASP A 73 15.62 8.61 -0.47
CA ASP A 73 14.29 9.27 -0.55
C ASP A 73 13.95 10.09 0.72
#